data_AF-A0A520C9B0-F1
#
_entry.id   AF-A0A520C9B0-F1
#
_cell.length_a   1.000
_cell.length_b   1.000
_cell.length_c   1.000
_cell.angle_alpha   90.00
_cell.angle_beta   90.00
_cell.angle_gamma   90.00
#
_symmetry.space_group_name_H-M   'P 1'
#
loop_
_entity.id
_entity.type
_entity.pdbx_description
1 polymer ?
#
loop_
_entity_poly.entity_id
_entity_poly.type
_entity_poly.pdbx_seq_one_letter_code
_entity_poly.pdbx_strand_id
1 'polypeptide(L)'
;VYRDQNCLTMIRWHQNQKVLCALNFSKQQQVLPISNGLDYSLILNSSADHWGGNHNNDVHFTDNKLTIFPESILIFTSQNV
;
A
#
# COMPACT_ATOMS: atom_id res chain seq x y z
N VAL A 1 8.29 3.78 9.01
CA VAL A 1 7.45 4.93 9.44
C VAL A 1 7.95 6.17 8.74
N TYR A 2 7.07 6.93 8.10
CA TYR A 2 7.38 8.17 7.38
C TYR A 2 6.68 9.33 8.11
N ARG A 3 7.37 9.93 9.09
CA ARG A 3 6.74 10.90 10.01
C ARG A 3 6.26 12.16 9.28
N ASP A 4 7.10 12.74 8.42
CA ASP A 4 6.77 13.99 7.73
C ASP A 4 5.62 13.83 6.72
N GLN A 5 5.44 12.63 6.17
CA GLN A 5 4.36 12.28 5.25
C GLN A 5 3.10 11.78 5.97
N ASN A 6 3.15 11.64 7.30
CA ASN A 6 2.14 10.99 8.12
C ASN A 6 1.72 9.60 7.57
N CYS A 7 2.71 8.78 7.21
CA CYS A 7 2.52 7.45 6.65
C CYS A 7 3.19 6.35 7.49
N LEU A 8 2.58 5.15 7.44
CA LEU A 8 3.12 3.94 8.04
C LEU A 8 3.14 2.81 7.01
N THR A 9 4.29 2.18 6.85
CA THR A 9 4.39 0.86 6.21
C THR A 9 4.76 -0.18 7.25
N MET A 10 4.16 -1.36 7.13
CA MET A 10 4.45 -2.50 7.99
C MET A 10 4.34 -3.81 7.22
N ILE A 11 5.16 -4.78 7.60
CA ILE A 11 5.12 -6.12 7.05
C ILE A 11 4.73 -7.08 8.17
N ARG A 12 3.74 -7.93 7.90
CA ARG A 12 3.37 -9.09 8.73
C ARG A 12 3.72 -10.35 7.94
N TRP A 13 4.13 -11.40 8.63
CA TRP A 13 4.49 -12.65 7.97
C TRP A 13 4.05 -13.86 8.77
N HIS A 14 3.79 -14.95 8.05
CA HIS A 14 3.58 -16.28 8.59
C HIS A 14 4.09 -17.29 7.58
N GLN A 15 5.10 -18.09 7.95
CA GLN A 15 5.79 -18.99 7.03
C GLN A 15 6.24 -18.23 5.75
N ASN A 16 5.84 -18.72 4.57
CA ASN A 16 6.22 -18.17 3.26
C ASN A 16 5.21 -17.14 2.73
N GLN A 17 4.37 -16.59 3.61
CA GLN A 17 3.41 -15.53 3.27
C GLN A 17 3.82 -14.23 3.94
N LYS A 18 3.86 -13.14 3.15
CA LYS A 18 4.05 -11.79 3.65
C LYS A 18 2.84 -10.93 3.30
N VAL A 19 2.43 -10.09 4.24
CA VAL A 19 1.41 -9.07 4.08
C VAL A 19 2.10 -7.72 4.24
N LEU A 20 2.05 -6.89 3.21
CA LEU A 20 2.52 -5.51 3.25
C LEU A 20 1.30 -4.61 3.44
N CYS A 21 1.30 -3.81 4.51
CA CYS A 21 0.31 -2.77 4.72
C CYS A 21 0.97 -1.41 4.56
N ALA A 22 0.38 -0.54 3.74
CA ALA A 22 0.73 0.87 3.62
C ALA A 22 -0.48 1.72 4.02
N LEU A 23 -0.26 2.65 4.95
CA LEU A 23 -1.30 3.49 5.52
C LEU A 23 -0.89 4.96 5.35
N ASN A 24 -1.80 5.76 4.83
CA ASN A 24 -1.65 7.20 4.70
C ASN A 24 -2.67 7.91 5.57
N PHE A 25 -2.21 8.58 6.63
CA PHE A 25 -3.04 9.36 7.53
C PHE A 25 -3.03 10.86 7.19
N SER A 26 -2.38 11.23 6.09
CA SER A 26 -2.38 12.62 5.59
C SER A 26 -3.55 12.87 4.65
N LYS A 27 -3.87 14.15 4.50
CA LYS A 27 -4.85 14.66 3.52
C LYS A 27 -4.28 14.77 2.10
N GLN A 28 -3.05 14.29 1.87
CA GLN A 28 -2.33 14.42 0.62
C GLN A 28 -1.95 13.05 0.08
N GLN A 29 -1.89 12.92 -1.25
CA GLN A 29 -1.31 11.73 -1.88
C GLN A 29 0.18 11.66 -1.54
N GLN A 30 0.66 10.45 -1.24
CA GLN A 30 2.06 10.21 -0.92
C GLN A 30 2.67 9.20 -1.88
N VAL A 31 3.98 9.31 -2.06
CA VAL A 31 4.78 8.31 -2.77
C VAL A 31 5.80 7.77 -1.78
N LEU A 32 5.69 6.48 -1.47
CA LEU A 32 6.51 5.81 -0.46
C LEU A 32 7.52 4.89 -1.15
N PRO A 33 8.80 4.88 -0.73
CA PRO A 33 9.74 3.89 -1.20
C PRO A 33 9.38 2.50 -0.65
N ILE A 34 9.25 1.51 -1.52
CA ILE A 34 8.96 0.11 -1.18
C ILE A 34 9.83 -0.81 -2.03
N SER A 35 10.72 -1.53 -1.37
CA SER A 35 11.55 -2.55 -2.00
C SER A 35 10.73 -3.77 -2.42
N ASN A 36 11.06 -4.38 -3.56
CA ASN A 36 10.48 -5.64 -4.06
C ASN A 36 8.95 -5.60 -4.27
N GLY A 37 8.41 -4.47 -4.74
CA GLY A 37 6.97 -4.31 -4.96
C GLY A 37 6.36 -5.28 -5.99
N LEU A 38 7.17 -5.84 -6.89
CA LEU A 38 6.72 -6.76 -7.95
C LEU A 38 6.23 -8.12 -7.43
N ASP A 39 6.62 -8.52 -6.22
CA ASP A 39 6.23 -9.82 -5.64
C ASP A 39 4.88 -9.77 -4.89
N TYR A 40 4.21 -8.62 -4.91
CA TYR A 40 3.03 -8.34 -4.09
C TYR A 40 1.77 -8.11 -4.95
N SER A 41 0.72 -8.87 -4.64
CA SER A 41 -0.61 -8.70 -5.21
C SER A 41 -1.48 -7.85 -4.28
N LEU A 42 -2.22 -6.89 -4.84
CA LEU A 42 -3.17 -6.06 -4.09
C LEU A 42 -4.35 -6.90 -3.59
N ILE A 43 -4.68 -6.76 -2.30
CA ILE A 43 -5.83 -7.40 -1.66
C ILE A 43 -6.87 -6.37 -1.23
N LEU A 44 -6.43 -5.19 -0.81
CA LEU A 44 -7.34 -4.12 -0.37
C LEU A 44 -6.79 -2.76 -0.77
N ASN A 45 -7.66 -1.93 -1.34
CA ASN A 45 -7.47 -0.50 -1.50
C ASN A 45 -8.69 0.22 -0.94
N SER A 46 -8.56 0.85 0.23
CA SER A 46 -9.69 1.51 0.89
C SER A 46 -10.14 2.81 0.20
N SER A 47 -9.39 3.30 -0.80
CA SER A 47 -9.75 4.48 -1.60
C SER A 47 -10.50 4.12 -2.88
N ALA A 48 -10.74 2.84 -3.13
CA ALA A 48 -11.44 2.37 -4.31
C ALA A 48 -12.92 2.80 -4.31
N ASP A 49 -13.43 3.07 -5.50
CA ASP A 49 -14.81 3.46 -5.80
C ASP A 49 -15.89 2.60 -5.11
N HIS A 50 -15.75 1.28 -5.11
CA HIS A 50 -16.69 0.34 -4.53
C HIS A 50 -16.76 0.41 -2.99
N TRP A 51 -15.79 1.05 -2.34
CA TRP A 51 -15.83 1.39 -0.91
C TRP A 51 -16.34 2.81 -0.65
N GLY A 52 -16.84 3.52 -1.67
CA GLY A 52 -17.24 4.92 -1.56
C GLY A 52 -16.07 5.92 -1.71
N GLY A 53 -14.91 5.44 -2.14
CA GLY A 53 -13.78 6.29 -2.52
C GLY A 53 -13.96 6.90 -3.91
N ASN A 54 -12.92 7.61 -4.38
CA ASN A 54 -12.92 8.35 -5.65
C ASN A 54 -11.77 7.93 -6.57
N HIS A 55 -11.13 6.80 -6.31
CA HIS A 55 -10.01 6.30 -7.11
C HIS A 55 -10.32 4.90 -7.65
N ASN A 56 -9.68 4.56 -8.77
CA ASN A 56 -9.74 3.20 -9.30
C ASN A 56 -9.02 2.25 -8.35
N ASN A 57 -9.41 0.97 -8.41
CA ASN A 57 -8.81 -0.07 -7.60
C ASN A 57 -7.38 -0.44 -8.05
N ASP A 58 -6.92 0.08 -9.18
CA ASP A 58 -5.60 -0.20 -9.72
C ASP A 58 -4.51 0.50 -8.89
N VAL A 59 -3.58 -0.30 -8.38
CA VAL A 59 -2.40 0.21 -7.67
C VAL A 59 -1.16 -0.24 -8.41
N HIS A 60 -0.33 0.72 -8.79
CA HIS A 60 0.92 0.47 -9.49
C HIS A 60 2.11 0.65 -8.56
N PHE A 61 2.93 -0.40 -8.46
CA PHE A 61 4.31 -0.25 -8.04
C PHE A 61 5.12 0.23 -9.25
N THR A 62 5.70 1.43 -9.17
CA THR A 62 6.61 1.95 -10.20
C THR A 62 7.99 2.14 -9.59
N ASP A 63 9.02 1.51 -10.15
CA ASP A 63 10.43 1.70 -9.74
C ASP A 63 10.67 1.65 -8.21
N ASN A 64 10.15 0.61 -7.53
CA ASN A 64 10.22 0.48 -6.06
C ASN A 64 9.56 1.63 -5.29
N LYS A 65 8.51 2.23 -5.85
CA LYS A 65 7.68 3.23 -5.21
C LYS A 65 6.23 2.78 -5.22
N LEU A 66 5.53 3.13 -4.16
CA LEU A 66 4.10 2.95 -4.01
C LEU A 66 3.43 4.32 -3.90
N THR A 67 2.51 4.59 -4.81
CA THR A 67 1.58 5.72 -4.67
C THR A 67 0.43 5.30 -3.76
N ILE A 68 0.14 6.11 -2.74
CA ILE A 68 -0.98 5.90 -1.81
C ILE A 68 -1.80 7.18 -1.69
N PHE A 69 -3.11 7.06 -1.88
CA PHE A 69 -4.06 8.18 -1.85
C PHE A 69 -4.28 8.71 -0.42
N PRO A 70 -4.82 9.94 -0.25
CA PRO A 70 -5.12 10.51 1.06
C PRO A 70 -5.98 9.59 1.94
N GLU A 71 -5.74 9.62 3.25
CA GLU A 71 -6.60 8.99 4.27
C GLU A 71 -7.01 7.54 3.93
N SER A 72 -6.06 6.74 3.39
CA SER A 72 -6.34 5.42 2.84
C SER A 72 -5.34 4.35 3.29
N ILE A 73 -5.74 3.09 3.09
CA ILE A 73 -4.99 1.89 3.42
C ILE A 73 -4.89 1.03 2.15
N LEU A 74 -3.68 0.56 1.88
CA LEU A 74 -3.37 -0.45 0.88
C LEU A 74 -2.83 -1.69 1.59
N ILE A 75 -3.37 -2.87 1.24
CA ILE A 75 -2.90 -4.15 1.75
C ILE A 75 -2.55 -5.03 0.56
N PHE A 76 -1.35 -5.60 0.61
CA PHE A 76 -0.85 -6.53 -0.39
C PHE A 76 -0.42 -7.84 0.25
N THR A 77 -0.45 -8.92 -0.53
CA THR A 77 0.08 -10.22 -0.15
C THR A 77 1.10 -10.73 -1.14
N SER A 78 2.12 -11.41 -0.64
CA SER A 78 3.09 -12.17 -1.43
C SER A 78 3.11 -13.62 -0.93
N GLN A 79 3.22 -14.57 -1.85
CA GLN A 79 3.37 -16.00 -1.57
C GLN A 79 4.73 -16.48 -2.06
N ASN A 80 5.29 -17.50 -1.39
CA ASN A 80 6.57 -18.13 -1.72
C ASN A 80 7.79 -17.23 -1.53
N VAL A 81 7.78 -16.43 -0.46
CA VAL A 81 8.92 -15.57 -0.07
C VAL A 81 9.96 -16.30 0.77
#